data_AF-A0A7S1F609-F1
#
_entry.id   AF-A0A7S1F609-F1
#
_cell.length_a   1.000
_cell.length_b   1.000
_cell.length_c   1.000
_cell.angle_alpha   90.00
_cell.angle_beta   90.00
_cell.angle_gamma   90.00
#
_symmetry.space_group_name_H-M   'P 1'
#
loop_
_entity.id
_entity.type
_entity.pdbx_description
1 polymer ?
#
loop_
_entity_poly.entity_id
_entity_poly.type
_entity_poly.pdbx_seq_one_letter_code
_entity_poly.pdbx_strand_id
1 'polypeptide(L)'
;PSTDTGYRWTDIPLISDAQTYAKFDVLFQYLTAFHWTLTQMTPGSMPVQPTNSLERVFNIVCLFLGLLFFSSVISSMASALTQLKLLAFEREKIITELETFLRRNAVSRELAVALKKQVVRRISQRK
;
A
#
# COMPACT_ATOMS: atom_id res chain seq x y z
N PRO A 1 -19.76 -29.57 11.64
CA PRO A 1 -19.30 -29.95 10.28
C PRO A 1 -18.13 -30.92 10.36
N SER A 2 -18.34 -32.15 9.87
CA SER A 2 -17.28 -33.12 9.61
C SER A 2 -16.31 -32.54 8.58
N THR A 3 -15.05 -32.35 8.98
CA THR A 3 -13.98 -32.05 8.02
C THR A 3 -13.58 -33.35 7.35
N ASP A 4 -13.15 -33.30 6.08
CA ASP A 4 -12.74 -34.48 5.31
C ASP A 4 -11.50 -35.16 5.90
N THR A 5 -10.65 -34.41 6.59
CA THR A 5 -9.45 -34.92 7.26
C THR A 5 -9.63 -35.20 8.75
N GLY A 6 -10.76 -34.78 9.35
CA GLY A 6 -10.99 -34.85 10.79
C GLY A 6 -10.25 -33.79 11.63
N TYR A 7 -9.42 -32.95 11.00
CA TYR A 7 -8.66 -31.89 11.68
C TYR A 7 -9.09 -30.49 11.22
N ARG A 8 -8.80 -29.50 12.06
CA ARG A 8 -8.90 -28.05 11.78
C ARG A 8 -7.59 -27.36 12.08
N TRP A 9 -7.43 -26.13 11.60
CA TRP A 9 -6.24 -25.34 11.93
C TRP A 9 -6.05 -25.12 13.45
N THR A 10 -7.13 -25.10 14.23
CA THR A 10 -7.09 -24.96 15.69
C THR A 10 -6.48 -26.17 16.40
N ASP A 11 -6.41 -27.31 15.70
CA ASP A 11 -5.91 -28.58 16.23
C ASP A 11 -4.40 -28.74 15.97
N ILE A 12 -3.76 -27.75 15.32
CA ILE A 12 -2.33 -27.75 15.08
C ILE A 12 -1.58 -27.60 16.43
N PRO A 13 -0.62 -28.49 16.76
CA PRO A 13 0.18 -28.38 17.97
C PRO A 13 1.19 -27.22 17.88
N LEU A 14 1.31 -26.43 18.94
CA LEU A 14 2.23 -25.28 19.01
C LEU A 14 3.58 -25.66 19.64
N ILE A 15 3.53 -26.41 20.75
CA ILE A 15 4.68 -26.83 21.55
C ILE A 15 4.36 -28.24 22.06
N SER A 16 5.01 -29.26 21.49
CA SER A 16 4.73 -30.68 21.75
C SER A 16 3.29 -31.11 21.36
N ASP A 17 3.07 -32.41 21.19
CA ASP A 17 1.77 -32.99 20.78
C ASP A 17 0.61 -32.71 21.76
N ALA A 18 0.88 -32.05 22.89
CA ALA A 18 -0.08 -31.84 23.98
C ALA A 18 -0.89 -30.53 23.90
N GLN A 19 -0.38 -29.47 23.24
CA GLN A 19 -1.04 -28.15 23.27
C GLN A 19 -1.32 -27.61 21.87
N THR A 20 -2.60 -27.59 21.50
CA THR A 20 -3.10 -27.05 20.24
C THR A 20 -3.55 -25.59 20.38
N TYR A 21 -3.65 -24.86 19.27
CA TYR A 21 -4.14 -23.46 19.26
C TYR A 21 -5.45 -23.27 20.03
N ALA A 22 -6.36 -24.26 19.98
CA ALA A 22 -7.64 -24.22 20.69
C ALA A 22 -7.53 -24.08 22.21
N LYS A 23 -6.38 -24.45 22.80
CA LYS A 23 -6.14 -24.42 24.26
C LYS A 23 -5.50 -23.11 24.73
N PHE A 24 -5.02 -22.26 23.82
CA PHE A 24 -4.40 -20.98 24.16
C PHE A 24 -5.45 -19.88 24.34
N ASP A 25 -5.02 -18.78 24.96
CA ASP A 25 -5.87 -17.62 25.21
C ASP A 25 -6.51 -17.04 23.93
N VAL A 26 -7.70 -16.46 24.07
CA VAL A 26 -8.48 -15.93 22.93
C VAL A 26 -7.73 -14.81 22.22
N LEU A 27 -6.99 -13.97 22.95
CA LEU A 27 -6.18 -12.92 22.35
C LEU A 27 -5.10 -13.50 21.42
N PHE A 28 -4.45 -14.59 21.83
CA PHE A 28 -3.45 -15.26 21.02
C PHE A 28 -4.05 -15.87 19.75
N GLN A 29 -5.21 -16.52 19.86
CA GLN A 29 -5.93 -17.07 18.70
C GLN A 29 -6.34 -15.96 17.73
N TYR A 30 -6.85 -14.83 18.25
CA TYR A 30 -7.23 -13.67 17.45
C TYR A 30 -6.04 -13.07 16.70
N LEU A 31 -4.92 -12.82 17.40
CA LEU A 31 -3.71 -12.27 16.78
C LEU A 31 -3.10 -13.23 15.75
N THR A 32 -3.19 -14.54 15.99
CA THR A 32 -2.77 -15.57 15.04
C THR A 32 -3.62 -15.53 13.77
N ALA A 33 -4.95 -15.50 13.91
CA ALA A 33 -5.86 -15.40 12.77
C ALA A 33 -5.65 -14.08 12.01
N PHE A 34 -5.46 -12.97 12.73
CA PHE A 34 -5.19 -11.67 12.14
C PHE A 34 -3.86 -11.67 11.37
N HIS A 35 -2.78 -12.22 11.96
CA HIS A 35 -1.50 -12.37 11.26
C HIS A 35 -1.66 -13.22 10.00
N TRP A 36 -2.40 -14.34 10.06
CA TRP A 36 -2.70 -15.15 8.88
C TRP A 36 -3.43 -14.35 7.79
N THR A 37 -4.36 -13.46 8.14
CA THR A 37 -5.03 -12.62 7.11
C THR A 37 -4.07 -11.67 6.42
N LEU A 38 -3.15 -11.05 7.18
CA LEU A 38 -2.13 -10.16 6.62
C LEU A 38 -1.20 -10.93 5.68
N THR A 39 -0.85 -12.18 6.00
CA THR A 39 0.01 -13.00 5.15
C THR A 39 -0.65 -13.42 3.83
N GLN A 40 -1.98 -13.28 3.70
CA GLN A 40 -2.66 -13.49 2.42
C GLN A 40 -2.52 -12.29 1.48
N MET A 41 -2.28 -11.09 2.04
CA MET A 41 -2.11 -9.84 1.29
C MET A 41 -0.64 -9.58 0.95
N THR A 42 0.25 -9.92 1.88
CA THR A 42 1.71 -9.76 1.75
C THR A 42 2.39 -11.10 2.00
N PRO A 43 3.35 -11.54 1.18
CA PRO A 43 4.09 -12.77 1.45
C PRO A 43 4.72 -12.69 2.85
N GLY A 44 4.42 -13.67 3.71
CA GLY A 44 4.94 -13.74 5.07
C GLY A 44 4.94 -15.17 5.58
N SER A 45 5.83 -15.45 6.55
CA SER A 45 5.90 -16.76 7.17
C SER A 45 4.72 -16.94 8.13
N MET A 46 3.90 -17.97 7.89
CA MET A 46 2.77 -18.29 8.74
C MET A 46 2.78 -19.79 9.11
N PRO A 47 2.84 -20.15 10.41
CA PRO A 47 2.81 -21.55 10.84
C PRO A 47 1.42 -22.18 10.67
N VAL A 48 0.35 -21.39 10.59
CA VAL A 48 -1.01 -21.87 10.38
C VAL A 48 -1.23 -22.17 8.89
N GLN A 49 -1.53 -23.43 8.59
CA GLN A 49 -1.78 -23.95 7.25
C GLN A 49 -3.14 -24.67 7.23
N PRO A 50 -3.85 -24.68 6.09
CA PRO A 50 -5.13 -25.38 5.98
C PRO A 50 -4.93 -26.88 6.19
N THR A 51 -5.72 -27.49 7.08
CA THR A 51 -5.60 -28.92 7.42
C THR A 51 -6.70 -29.77 6.78
N ASN A 52 -7.66 -29.15 6.09
CA ASN A 52 -8.76 -29.81 5.39
C ASN A 52 -9.08 -29.11 4.05
N SER A 53 -9.86 -29.77 3.20
CA SER A 53 -10.13 -29.28 1.84
C SER A 53 -10.90 -27.96 1.82
N LEU A 54 -11.85 -27.78 2.75
CA LEU A 54 -12.64 -26.54 2.85
C LEU A 54 -11.77 -25.34 3.27
N GLU A 55 -10.92 -25.52 4.28
CA GLU A 55 -9.93 -24.52 4.69
C GLU A 55 -8.99 -24.17 3.53
N ARG A 56 -8.59 -25.16 2.73
CA ARG A 56 -7.71 -24.95 1.58
C ARG A 56 -8.38 -24.14 0.48
N VAL A 57 -9.63 -24.43 0.16
CA VAL A 57 -10.42 -23.64 -0.81
C VAL A 57 -10.59 -22.21 -0.31
N PHE A 58 -10.92 -22.03 0.97
CA PHE A 58 -11.03 -20.70 1.58
C PHE A 58 -9.70 -19.93 1.50
N ASN A 59 -8.59 -20.58 1.83
CA ASN A 59 -7.26 -19.98 1.73
C ASN A 59 -6.92 -19.55 0.29
N ILE A 60 -7.20 -20.39 -0.71
CA ILE A 60 -6.99 -20.05 -2.12
C ILE A 60 -7.79 -18.81 -2.53
N VAL A 61 -9.06 -18.72 -2.11
CA VAL A 61 -9.90 -17.54 -2.39
C VAL A 61 -9.31 -16.28 -1.73
N CYS A 62 -8.89 -16.38 -0.46
CA CYS A 62 -8.24 -15.27 0.24
C CYS A 62 -6.95 -14.81 -0.44
N LEU A 63 -6.14 -15.72 -0.99
CA LEU A 63 -4.92 -15.38 -1.73
C LEU A 63 -5.23 -14.56 -3.00
N PHE A 64 -6.26 -14.93 -3.76
CA PHE A 64 -6.69 -14.15 -4.93
C PHE A 64 -7.19 -12.76 -4.52
N LEU A 65 -8.01 -12.67 -3.47
CA LEU A 65 -8.51 -11.40 -2.96
C LEU A 65 -7.38 -10.52 -2.42
N GLY A 66 -6.42 -11.12 -1.69
CA GLY A 66 -5.23 -10.45 -1.16
C GLY A 66 -4.37 -9.87 -2.28
N LEU A 67 -4.14 -10.64 -3.35
CA LEU A 67 -3.43 -10.18 -4.54
C LEU A 67 -4.12 -8.99 -5.21
N LEU A 68 -5.44 -9.07 -5.44
CA LEU A 68 -6.21 -7.99 -6.06
C LEU A 68 -6.19 -6.72 -5.20
N PHE A 69 -6.43 -6.87 -3.90
CA PHE A 69 -6.41 -5.75 -2.96
C PHE A 69 -5.03 -5.09 -2.92
N PHE A 70 -3.96 -5.87 -2.72
CA PHE A 70 -2.61 -5.35 -2.64
C PHE A 70 -2.19 -4.65 -3.94
N SER A 71 -2.54 -5.22 -5.09
CA SER A 71 -2.31 -4.60 -6.41
C SER A 71 -3.04 -3.25 -6.54
N SER A 72 -4.28 -3.17 -6.07
CA SER A 72 -5.07 -1.92 -6.11
C SER A 72 -4.47 -0.82 -5.22
N VAL A 73 -3.94 -1.19 -4.05
CA VAL A 73 -3.26 -0.27 -3.14
C VAL A 73 -1.99 0.27 -3.79
N ILE A 74 -1.15 -0.60 -4.36
CA ILE A 74 0.07 -0.19 -5.06
C ILE A 74 -0.27 0.74 -6.23
N SER A 75 -1.27 0.39 -7.04
CA SER A 75 -1.70 1.20 -8.18
C SER A 75 -2.14 2.60 -7.73
N SER A 76 -2.98 2.67 -6.70
CA SER A 76 -3.46 3.95 -6.14
C SER A 76 -2.30 4.80 -5.61
N MET A 77 -1.35 4.19 -4.91
CA MET A 77 -0.14 4.88 -4.43
C MET A 77 0.73 5.38 -5.59
N ALA A 78 0.96 4.55 -6.61
CA ALA A 78 1.74 4.92 -7.78
C ALA A 78 1.08 6.07 -8.56
N SER A 79 -0.24 6.04 -8.72
CA SER A 79 -1.01 7.13 -9.31
C SER A 79 -0.90 8.42 -8.51
N ALA A 80 -1.03 8.37 -7.18
CA ALA A 80 -0.85 9.54 -6.32
C ALA A 80 0.57 10.12 -6.44
N LEU A 81 1.60 9.28 -6.41
CA LEU A 81 2.98 9.70 -6.63
C LEU A 81 3.20 10.32 -8.01
N THR A 82 2.57 9.77 -9.05
CA THR A 82 2.64 10.29 -10.41
C THR A 82 2.00 11.67 -10.50
N GLN A 83 0.82 11.86 -9.90
CA GLN A 83 0.16 13.17 -9.83
C GLN A 83 1.02 14.20 -9.08
N LEU A 84 1.63 13.80 -7.96
CA LEU A 84 2.56 14.68 -7.23
C LEU A 84 3.77 15.09 -8.08
N LYS A 85 4.34 14.15 -8.85
CA LYS A 85 5.44 14.44 -9.78
C LYS A 85 5.01 15.36 -10.93
N LEU A 86 3.83 15.15 -11.51
CA LEU A 86 3.29 16.00 -12.57
C LEU A 86 3.10 17.44 -12.08
N LEU A 87 2.53 17.64 -10.89
CA LEU A 87 2.38 18.98 -10.30
C LEU A 87 3.72 19.67 -10.07
N ALA A 88 4.74 18.93 -9.63
CA ALA A 88 6.09 19.47 -9.47
C ALA A 88 6.71 19.85 -10.82
N PHE A 89 6.57 18.99 -11.83
CA PHE A 89 7.08 19.21 -13.18
C PHE A 89 6.38 20.40 -13.87
N GLU A 90 5.06 20.53 -13.76
CA GLU A 90 4.32 21.67 -14.31
C GLU A 90 4.79 22.99 -13.70
N ARG A 91 5.00 23.01 -12.37
CA ARG A 91 5.55 24.18 -11.68
C ARG A 91 6.93 24.54 -12.23
N GLU A 92 7.82 23.56 -12.38
CA GLU A 92 9.15 23.79 -12.92
C GLU A 92 9.10 24.29 -14.37
N LYS A 93 8.27 23.67 -15.20
CA LYS A 93 8.04 24.06 -16.60
C LYS A 93 7.62 25.52 -16.71
N ILE A 94 6.62 25.96 -15.93
CA ILE A 94 6.15 27.36 -15.93
C ILE A 94 7.29 28.33 -15.58
N ILE A 95 8.13 27.98 -14.60
CA ILE A 95 9.25 28.83 -14.20
C ILE A 95 10.32 28.90 -15.29
N THR A 96 10.66 27.76 -15.90
CA THR A 96 11.64 27.69 -16.99
C THR A 96 11.17 28.44 -18.24
N GLU A 97 9.89 28.33 -18.60
CA GLU A 97 9.28 29.09 -19.71
C GLU A 97 9.29 30.59 -19.44
N LEU A 98 8.93 31.01 -18.22
CA LEU A 98 8.98 32.41 -17.81
C LEU A 98 10.41 32.97 -17.91
N GLU A 99 11.40 32.25 -17.38
CA GLU A 99 12.80 32.68 -17.47
C GLU A 99 13.29 32.79 -18.91
N THR A 100 12.86 31.88 -19.78
CA THR A 100 13.20 31.91 -21.20
C THR A 100 12.56 33.12 -21.89
N PHE A 101 11.28 33.41 -21.60
CA PHE A 101 10.57 34.57 -22.12
C PHE A 101 11.22 35.89 -21.69
N LEU A 102 11.53 36.04 -20.39
CA LEU A 102 12.15 37.26 -19.85
C LEU A 102 13.54 37.49 -20.46
N ARG A 103 14.32 36.43 -20.66
CA ARG A 103 15.62 36.49 -21.33
C ARG A 103 15.49 36.93 -22.78
N ARG A 104 14.54 36.36 -23.53
CA ARG A 104 14.32 36.70 -24.96
C ARG A 104 13.89 38.15 -25.17
N ASN A 105 13.12 38.72 -24.25
CA ASN A 105 12.61 40.09 -24.36
C ASN A 105 13.54 41.14 -23.71
N ALA A 106 14.77 40.77 -23.34
CA ALA A 106 15.75 41.67 -22.73
C ALA A 106 15.20 42.47 -21.52
N VAL A 107 14.34 41.84 -20.71
CA VAL A 107 13.75 42.47 -19.53
C VAL A 107 14.84 42.76 -18.51
N SER A 108 14.81 43.95 -17.88
CA SER A 108 15.79 44.32 -16.85
C SER A 108 15.80 43.30 -15.70
N ARG A 109 16.98 43.06 -15.15
CA ARG A 109 17.20 42.00 -14.15
C ARG A 109 16.32 42.17 -12.90
N GLU A 110 16.15 43.42 -12.46
CA GLU A 110 15.29 43.75 -11.30
C GLU A 110 13.82 43.41 -11.57
N LEU A 111 13.30 43.77 -12.75
CA LEU A 111 11.92 43.49 -13.12
C LEU A 111 11.69 41.98 -13.33
N ALA A 112 12.65 41.28 -13.94
CA ALA A 112 12.59 39.84 -14.13
C ALA A 112 12.50 39.07 -12.80
N VAL A 113 13.28 39.47 -11.79
CA VAL A 113 13.24 38.87 -10.44
C VAL A 113 11.90 39.16 -9.76
N ALA A 114 11.40 40.40 -9.85
CA ALA A 114 10.11 40.77 -9.29
C ALA A 114 8.95 39.96 -9.91
N LEU A 115 8.95 39.82 -11.23
CA LEU A 115 7.95 39.03 -11.97
C LEU A 115 8.02 37.54 -11.60
N LYS A 116 9.22 36.94 -11.57
CA LYS A 116 9.40 35.54 -11.15
C LYS A 116 8.86 35.32 -9.73
N LYS A 117 9.20 36.22 -8.79
CA LYS A 117 8.69 36.15 -7.40
C LYS A 117 7.18 36.23 -7.35
N GLN A 118 6.56 37.12 -8.14
CA GLN A 118 5.11 37.28 -8.20
C GLN A 118 4.42 36.03 -8.79
N VAL A 119 4.98 35.44 -9.86
CA VAL A 119 4.46 34.22 -10.47
C VAL A 119 4.57 33.03 -9.52
N VAL A 120 5.72 32.83 -8.87
CA VAL A 120 5.89 31.78 -7.85
C VAL A 120 4.89 31.94 -6.71
N ARG A 121 4.69 33.18 -6.23
CA ARG A 121 3.71 33.47 -5.17
C ARG A 121 2.29 33.11 -5.61
N ARG A 122 1.89 33.49 -6.83
CA ARG A 122 0.55 33.19 -7.37
C ARG A 122 0.33 31.69 -7.57
N ILE A 123 1.33 30.95 -8.04
CA ILE A 123 1.26 29.49 -8.17
C ILE A 123 1.03 28.84 -6.80
N SER A 124 1.69 29.33 -5.75
CA SER A 124 1.52 28.81 -4.39
C SER A 124 0.15 29.14 -3.76
N GLN A 125 -0.53 30.19 -4.20
CA GLN A 125 -1.83 30.63 -3.67
C GLN A 125 -3.03 29.98 -4.39
N ARG A 126 -2.80 29.24 -5.47
CA ARG A 126 -3.85 28.59 -6.26
C ARG A 126 -4.12 27.13 -5.84
N LYS A 127 -3.51 26.70 -4.73
CA LYS A 127 -3.84 25.45 -4.02
C LYS A 127 -4.97 25.72 -3.04
#